data_AF-A0A9E5CZX3-F1
#
_entry.id   AF-A0A9E5CZX3-F1
#
_cell.length_a   1.000
_cell.length_b   1.000
_cell.length_c   1.000
_cell.angle_alpha   90.00
_cell.angle_beta   90.00
_cell.angle_gamma   90.00
#
_symmetry.space_group_name_H-M   'P 1'
#
loop_
_entity.id
_entity.type
_entity.pdbx_description
1 polymer ?
#
loop_
_entity_poly.entity_id
_entity_poly.type
_entity_poly.pdbx_seq_one_letter_code
_entity_poly.pdbx_strand_id
1 'polypeptide(L)'
;ITSETYILLTTRGVPVDVDGLPRLLDSDAGYIGVIGSKRRWDTCAKLLAERGMPQEKIARVVSPMGLELNAETPEEIAVSMLAEIIMLRRGGSGEVMAHAPEIRKQA
;
A
#
# COMPACT_ATOMS: atom_id res chain seq x y z
N ILE A 1 12.18 14.06 0.24
CA ILE A 1 10.97 13.35 -0.24
C ILE A 1 10.20 14.34 -1.10
N THR A 2 9.85 13.95 -2.32
CA THR A 2 9.20 14.80 -3.33
C THR A 2 7.94 14.09 -3.87
N SER A 3 7.17 14.76 -4.74
CA SER A 3 5.99 14.19 -5.39
C SER A 3 6.30 12.94 -6.23
N GLU A 4 7.54 12.78 -6.68
CA GLU A 4 8.00 11.60 -7.43
C GLU A 4 8.49 10.46 -6.52
N THR A 5 8.44 10.63 -5.20
CA THR A 5 8.87 9.62 -4.21
C THR A 5 7.70 8.72 -3.82
N TYR A 6 7.92 7.41 -3.88
CA TYR A 6 6.99 6.38 -3.41
C TYR A 6 7.57 5.76 -2.13
N ILE A 7 6.81 5.80 -1.03
CA ILE A 7 7.22 5.25 0.26
C ILE A 7 6.45 3.96 0.54
N LEU A 8 7.17 2.89 0.81
CA LEU A 8 6.62 1.57 1.12
C LEU A 8 7.02 1.21 2.56
N LEU A 9 6.06 1.21 3.48
CA LEU A 9 6.27 0.82 4.87
C LEU A 9 6.05 -0.69 4.99
N THR A 10 7.16 -1.44 5.05
CA THR A 10 7.18 -2.89 5.25
C THR A 10 7.42 -3.26 6.73
N THR A 11 6.72 -2.56 7.62
CA THR A 11 6.81 -2.69 9.08
C THR A 11 5.99 -3.86 9.61
N ARG A 12 6.31 -4.32 10.82
CA ARG A 12 5.58 -5.38 11.52
C ARG A 12 4.83 -4.82 12.73
N GLY A 13 3.54 -4.56 12.55
CA GLY A 13 2.59 -4.28 13.63
C GLY A 13 2.16 -2.81 13.74
N VAL A 14 0.94 -2.62 14.26
CA VAL A 14 0.28 -1.32 14.40
C VAL A 14 1.10 -0.30 15.21
N PRO A 15 1.72 -0.63 16.37
CA PRO A 15 2.44 0.37 17.15
C PRO A 15 3.54 1.07 16.36
N VAL A 16 4.29 0.30 15.55
CA VAL A 16 5.36 0.84 14.70
C VAL A 16 4.82 1.79 13.64
N ASP A 17 3.68 1.46 13.04
CA ASP A 17 3.02 2.31 12.05
C ASP A 17 2.55 3.63 12.67
N VAL A 18 1.88 3.55 13.82
CA VAL A 18 1.35 4.73 14.52
C VAL A 18 2.46 5.70 14.93
N ASP A 19 3.62 5.17 15.34
CA ASP A 19 4.76 5.99 15.73
C ASP A 19 5.55 6.53 14.53
N GLY A 20 5.63 5.77 13.43
CA GLY A 20 6.45 6.12 12.26
C GLY A 20 5.75 6.97 11.19
N LEU A 21 4.44 6.79 10.99
CA LEU A 21 3.69 7.46 9.93
C LEU A 21 3.62 9.00 10.04
N PRO A 22 3.47 9.62 11.23
CA PRO A 22 3.22 11.06 11.33
C PRO A 22 4.17 11.93 10.50
N ARG A 23 5.49 11.69 10.62
CA ARG A 23 6.50 12.46 9.88
C ARG A 23 6.50 12.18 8.38
N LEU A 24 6.11 10.98 7.96
CA LEU A 24 6.02 10.61 6.55
C LEU A 24 4.79 11.23 5.90
N LEU A 25 3.68 11.34 6.65
CA LEU A 25 2.46 12.01 6.22
C LEU A 25 2.60 13.53 6.07
N ASP A 26 3.63 14.12 6.66
CA ASP A 26 4.02 15.53 6.45
C ASP A 26 4.85 15.76 5.19
N SER A 27 5.32 14.69 4.54
CA SER A 27 6.18 14.79 3.36
C SER A 27 5.39 14.96 2.06
N ASP A 28 6.07 15.45 1.02
CA ASP A 28 5.50 15.61 -0.32
C ASP A 28 5.44 14.29 -1.12
N ALA A 29 5.58 13.12 -0.49
CA ALA A 29 5.55 11.83 -1.19
C ALA A 29 4.29 11.68 -2.05
N GLY A 30 4.46 11.30 -3.32
CA GLY A 30 3.34 11.02 -4.22
C GLY A 30 2.52 9.80 -3.82
N TYR A 31 3.11 8.90 -3.02
CA TYR A 31 2.48 7.67 -2.55
C TYR A 31 3.06 7.21 -1.22
N ILE A 32 2.19 6.75 -0.32
CA ILE A 32 2.56 6.16 0.97
C ILE A 32 1.75 4.87 1.14
N GLY A 33 2.41 3.72 1.01
CA GLY A 33 1.80 2.41 1.19
C GLY A 33 2.23 1.76 2.50
N VAL A 34 1.31 1.03 3.15
CA VAL A 34 1.58 0.28 4.39
C VAL A 34 1.23 -1.19 4.18
N ILE A 35 2.18 -2.09 4.49
CA ILE A 35 1.96 -3.54 4.40
C ILE A 35 0.97 -4.02 5.47
N GLY A 36 0.11 -4.96 5.10
CA GLY A 36 -0.74 -5.70 6.02
C GLY A 36 -2.23 -5.53 5.73
N SER A 37 -3.04 -6.39 6.35
CA SER A 37 -4.48 -6.47 6.09
C SER A 37 -5.20 -5.14 6.33
N LYS A 38 -6.34 -4.94 5.65
CA LYS A 38 -7.28 -3.84 5.91
C LYS A 38 -7.60 -3.66 7.41
N ARG A 39 -7.84 -4.75 8.14
CA ARG A 39 -8.10 -4.71 9.59
C ARG A 39 -6.95 -4.10 10.40
N ARG A 40 -5.70 -4.41 10.04
CA ARG A 40 -4.50 -3.82 10.68
C ARG A 40 -4.48 -2.31 10.42
N TRP A 41 -4.72 -1.92 9.17
CA TRP A 41 -4.78 -0.52 8.79
C TRP A 41 -5.88 0.23 9.53
N ASP A 42 -7.11 -0.29 9.57
CA ASP A 42 -8.24 0.35 10.27
C ASP A 42 -7.91 0.61 11.76
N THR A 43 -7.20 -0.34 12.39
CA THR A 43 -6.73 -0.18 13.77
C THR A 43 -5.68 0.93 13.89
N CYS A 44 -4.71 0.99 12.97
CA CYS A 44 -3.70 2.05 12.92
C CYS A 44 -4.32 3.43 12.68
N ALA A 45 -5.18 3.55 11.67
CA ALA A 45 -5.89 4.77 11.30
C ALA A 45 -6.71 5.31 12.48
N LYS A 46 -7.42 4.44 13.20
CA LYS A 46 -8.15 4.81 14.42
C LYS A 46 -7.21 5.40 15.48
N LEU A 47 -6.10 4.73 15.79
CA LEU A 47 -5.15 5.21 16.80
C LEU A 47 -4.47 6.51 16.39
N LEU A 48 -4.16 6.70 15.11
CA LEU A 48 -3.64 7.96 14.57
C LEU A 48 -4.66 9.10 14.73
N ALA A 49 -5.93 8.84 14.43
CA ALA A 49 -7.00 9.80 14.61
C ALA A 49 -7.19 10.16 16.10
N GLU A 50 -7.14 9.18 17.00
CA GLU A 50 -7.19 9.39 18.46
C GLU A 50 -6.00 10.23 18.96
N ARG A 51 -4.84 10.16 18.28
CA ARG A 51 -3.67 11.03 18.55
C ARG A 51 -3.78 12.42 17.90
N GLY A 52 -4.91 12.75 17.29
CA GLY A 52 -5.17 14.07 16.69
C GLY A 52 -4.64 14.24 15.27
N MET A 53 -4.27 13.16 14.57
CA MET A 53 -3.88 13.24 13.16
C MET A 53 -5.09 13.63 12.29
N PRO A 54 -4.97 14.64 11.40
CA PRO A 54 -6.03 15.01 10.48
C PRO A 54 -6.43 13.85 9.55
N GLN A 55 -7.73 13.71 9.27
CA GLN A 55 -8.26 12.64 8.42
C GLN A 55 -7.71 12.72 7.00
N GLU A 56 -7.44 13.91 6.49
CA GLU A 56 -6.89 14.15 5.17
C GLU A 56 -5.47 13.56 5.05
N LYS A 57 -4.69 13.57 6.13
CA LYS A 57 -3.37 12.95 6.18
C LYS A 57 -3.47 11.44 6.24
N ILE A 58 -4.37 10.91 7.09
CA ILE A 58 -4.60 9.46 7.19
C ILE A 58 -5.06 8.89 5.83
N ALA A 59 -5.93 9.61 5.12
CA ALA A 59 -6.47 9.22 3.82
C ALA A 59 -5.41 9.14 2.70
N ARG A 60 -4.20 9.67 2.90
CA ARG A 60 -3.09 9.52 1.94
C ARG A 60 -2.50 8.10 1.91
N VAL A 61 -2.79 7.27 2.91
CA VAL A 61 -2.18 5.94 3.02
C VAL A 61 -2.98 4.90 2.24
N VAL A 62 -2.26 4.09 1.48
CA VAL A 62 -2.79 2.89 0.80
C VAL A 62 -2.45 1.66 1.64
N SER A 63 -3.48 0.91 2.04
CA SER A 63 -3.29 -0.35 2.76
C SER A 63 -4.51 -1.29 2.62
N PRO A 64 -4.31 -2.58 2.27
CA PRO A 64 -3.05 -3.18 1.86
C PRO A 64 -2.53 -2.55 0.55
N MET A 65 -1.21 -2.36 0.45
CA MET A 65 -0.56 -1.98 -0.82
C MET A 65 -0.23 -3.21 -1.67
N GLY A 66 -0.15 -3.01 -2.98
CA GLY A 66 0.12 -4.03 -3.99
C GLY A 66 -1.11 -4.45 -4.78
N LEU A 67 -0.88 -5.01 -5.97
CA LEU A 67 -1.93 -5.62 -6.78
C LEU A 67 -2.38 -6.97 -6.18
N GLU A 68 -3.65 -7.31 -6.39
CA GLU A 68 -4.19 -8.60 -5.94
C GLU A 68 -3.68 -9.73 -6.86
N LEU A 69 -2.64 -10.43 -6.39
CA LEU A 69 -2.01 -11.55 -7.08
C LEU A 69 -2.22 -12.89 -6.34
N ASN A 70 -2.95 -12.90 -5.22
CA ASN A 70 -2.89 -13.97 -4.22
C ASN A 70 -1.44 -14.30 -3.80
N ALA A 71 -0.62 -13.27 -3.61
CA ALA A 71 0.78 -13.41 -3.23
C ALA A 71 0.93 -13.99 -1.81
N GLU A 72 1.76 -15.01 -1.65
CA GLU A 72 1.99 -15.67 -0.35
C GLU A 72 3.44 -15.49 0.14
N THR A 73 4.38 -15.54 -0.80
CA THR A 73 5.81 -15.43 -0.49
C THR A 73 6.26 -13.96 -0.43
N PRO A 74 7.32 -13.63 0.33
CA PRO A 74 7.87 -12.29 0.35
C PRO A 74 8.22 -11.73 -1.04
N GLU A 75 8.70 -12.59 -1.94
CA GLU A 75 9.04 -12.26 -3.31
C GLU A 75 7.80 -11.89 -4.13
N GLU A 76 6.73 -12.68 -4.04
CA GLU A 76 5.45 -12.38 -4.72
C GLU A 76 4.82 -11.10 -4.17
N ILE A 77 4.89 -10.89 -2.85
CA ILE A 77 4.41 -9.67 -2.20
C ILE A 77 5.21 -8.45 -2.68
N ALA A 78 6.54 -8.57 -2.80
CA ALA A 78 7.36 -7.49 -3.34
C ALA A 78 7.01 -7.19 -4.80
N VAL A 79 6.78 -8.21 -5.63
CA VAL A 79 6.33 -8.06 -7.01
C VAL A 79 4.97 -7.37 -7.06
N SER A 80 4.01 -7.74 -6.20
CA SER A 80 2.69 -7.12 -6.19
C SER A 80 2.75 -5.63 -5.85
N MET A 81 3.59 -5.23 -4.89
CA MET A 81 3.84 -3.83 -4.53
C MET A 81 4.49 -3.06 -5.68
N LEU A 82 5.57 -3.59 -6.26
CA LEU A 82 6.28 -2.92 -7.36
C LEU A 82 5.42 -2.81 -8.62
N ALA A 83 4.56 -3.80 -8.90
CA ALA A 83 3.59 -3.76 -9.98
C ALA A 83 2.57 -2.63 -9.79
N GLU A 84 2.04 -2.45 -8.56
CA GLU A 84 1.16 -1.31 -8.24
C GLU A 84 1.87 0.03 -8.48
N ILE A 85 3.11 0.18 -8.03
CA ILE A 85 3.88 1.41 -8.24
C ILE A 85 4.07 1.72 -9.73
N ILE A 86 4.46 0.73 -10.54
CA ILE A 86 4.64 0.90 -11.98
C ILE A 86 3.29 1.25 -12.64
N MET A 87 2.22 0.56 -12.25
CA MET A 87 0.86 0.82 -12.74
C MET A 87 0.46 2.28 -12.48
N LEU A 88 0.58 2.76 -11.25
CA LEU A 88 0.25 4.15 -10.88
C LEU A 88 1.11 5.16 -11.65
N ARG A 89 2.43 4.92 -11.74
CA ARG A 89 3.37 5.81 -12.44
C ARG A 89 3.09 5.89 -13.95
N ARG A 90 2.54 4.84 -14.56
CA ARG A 90 2.27 4.76 -16.00
C ARG A 90 0.79 4.98 -16.36
N GLY A 91 -0.10 5.11 -15.37
CA GLY A 91 -1.54 5.22 -15.59
C GLY A 91 -2.19 3.93 -16.11
N GLY A 92 -1.68 2.77 -15.71
CA GLY A 92 -2.27 1.46 -16.06
C GLY A 92 -3.50 1.11 -15.20
N SER A 93 -4.27 0.09 -15.60
CA SER A 93 -5.44 -0.39 -14.85
C SER A 93 -5.17 -1.59 -13.94
N GLY A 94 -4.06 -2.32 -14.14
CA GLY A 94 -3.79 -3.57 -13.44
C GLY A 94 -4.63 -4.76 -13.93
N GLU A 95 -5.47 -4.54 -14.94
CA GLU A 95 -6.24 -5.59 -15.59
C GLU A 95 -5.38 -6.45 -16.52
N VAL A 96 -5.86 -7.65 -16.83
CA VAL A 96 -5.20 -8.56 -17.76
C VAL A 96 -5.25 -7.97 -19.18
N MET A 97 -4.07 -7.80 -19.81
CA MET A 97 -3.98 -7.24 -21.18
C MET A 97 -4.52 -8.18 -22.28
N ALA A 98 -4.59 -9.49 -22.02
CA ALA A 98 -4.97 -10.47 -23.03
C ALA A 98 -6.49 -10.48 -23.27
N HIS A 99 -6.90 -10.66 -24.53
CA HIS A 99 -8.22 -11.23 -24.85
C HIS A 99 -8.27 -12.63 -24.22
N ALA A 100 -8.87 -12.74 -23.04
CA ALA A 100 -8.86 -13.89 -22.13
C ALA A 100 -8.59 -15.26 -22.79
N PRO A 101 -7.36 -15.80 -22.75
CA PRO A 101 -7.20 -17.24 -22.78
C PRO A 101 -7.65 -17.79 -21.42
N GLU A 102 -8.43 -18.87 -21.41
CA GLU A 102 -8.78 -19.55 -20.16
C GLU A 102 -7.50 -20.00 -19.45
N ILE A 103 -7.15 -19.33 -18.36
CA ILE A 103 -6.06 -19.75 -17.49
C ILE A 103 -6.59 -20.91 -16.64
N ARG A 104 -6.04 -22.11 -16.85
CA ARG A 104 -6.32 -23.26 -15.99
C ARG A 104 -5.85 -22.93 -14.57
N LYS A 105 -6.77 -22.84 -13.61
CA LYS A 105 -6.41 -22.78 -12.19
C LYS A 105 -5.74 -24.10 -11.81
N GLN A 106 -4.50 -24.05 -11.34
CA GLN A 106 -3.91 -25.20 -10.65
C GLN A 106 -4.59 -25.32 -9.28
N ALA A 107 -5.03 -26.53 -8.95
CA ALA A 107 -5.70 -26.89 -7.71
C ALA A 107 -4.68 -27.10 -6.59
#